data_AF-A0A966UX64-F1
#
_entry.id   AF-A0A966UX64-F1
#
_cell.length_a   1.000
_cell.length_b   1.000
_cell.length_c   1.000
_cell.angle_alpha   90.00
_cell.angle_beta   90.00
_cell.angle_gamma   90.00
#
_symmetry.space_group_name_H-M   'P 1'
#
loop_
_entity.id
_entity.type
_entity.pdbx_description
1 polymer ?
#
loop_
_entity_poly.entity_id
_entity_poly.type
_entity_poly.pdbx_seq_one_letter_code
_entity_poly.pdbx_strand_id
1 'polypeptide(L)'
;EMAIELFQPFVIHRLIRQNIVNNIKAAKKLIQRADDEVMQVLQEVIEGHPILLNRAPTLHRLGIQAFEPKLVDGRAIQLHPLVCPAFNADFDGDQMAVHVPLAIEAQTEARMLMLASNNILSPATGEPIITPSQDMVLGAYYLTAEQPGSIKPEFGDRAKTFAGLDDVIAAFDEKHVTLHDWVWVRFNGAVENDDEDKQPQKEETLSDGTRIEQWLYRRDRFDEEGGLISRYLLTTVGRVVINHTIIDAVAAS
;
A
#
# COMPACT_ATOMS: atom_id res chain seq x y z
N GLU A 1 3.29 15.20 -23.95
CA GLU A 1 2.39 15.99 -24.84
C GLU A 1 1.28 16.70 -24.05
N MET A 2 0.31 15.97 -23.49
CA MET A 2 -0.82 16.56 -22.72
C MET A 2 -0.39 17.53 -21.61
N ALA A 3 0.62 17.18 -20.81
CA ALA A 3 1.11 18.05 -19.74
C ALA A 3 1.67 19.39 -20.26
N ILE A 4 2.35 19.38 -21.42
CA ILE A 4 2.88 20.61 -22.04
C ILE A 4 1.73 21.53 -22.44
N GLU A 5 0.66 20.99 -23.02
CA GLU A 5 -0.52 21.77 -23.42
C GLU A 5 -1.23 22.37 -22.19
N LEU A 6 -1.47 21.55 -21.16
CA LEU A 6 -2.16 21.99 -19.94
C LEU A 6 -1.37 23.03 -19.14
N PHE A 7 -0.05 22.87 -19.06
CA PHE A 7 0.83 23.76 -18.30
C PHE A 7 1.54 24.80 -19.16
N GLN A 8 1.17 24.95 -20.44
CA GLN A 8 1.85 25.83 -21.40
C GLN A 8 2.08 27.26 -20.87
N PRO A 9 1.10 27.94 -20.24
CA PRO A 9 1.32 29.29 -19.73
C PRO A 9 2.41 29.36 -18.64
N PHE A 10 2.46 28.35 -17.77
CA PHE A 10 3.41 28.26 -16.68
C PHE A 10 4.83 27.98 -17.19
N VAL A 11 4.95 27.06 -18.16
CA VAL A 11 6.21 26.75 -18.83
C VAL A 11 6.76 27.98 -19.55
N ILE A 12 5.93 28.70 -20.32
CA ILE A 12 6.35 29.94 -20.99
C ILE A 12 6.86 30.97 -19.99
N HIS A 13 6.12 31.19 -18.89
CA HIS A 13 6.52 32.15 -17.86
C HIS A 13 7.86 31.75 -17.20
N ARG A 14 8.06 30.46 -16.92
CA ARG A 14 9.28 29.94 -16.31
C ARG A 14 10.49 30.04 -17.25
N LEU A 15 10.34 29.70 -18.53
CA LEU A 15 11.38 29.84 -19.55
C LEU A 15 11.87 31.29 -19.71
N ILE A 16 10.95 32.26 -19.67
CA ILE A 16 11.31 33.70 -19.72
C ILE A 16 12.02 34.11 -18.43
N ARG A 17 11.52 33.69 -17.27
CA ARG A 17 12.11 34.02 -15.96
C ARG A 17 13.52 33.46 -15.78
N GLN A 18 13.82 32.32 -16.39
CA GLN A 18 15.14 31.69 -16.40
C GLN A 18 16.07 32.24 -17.50
N ASN A 19 15.63 33.24 -18.29
CA ASN A 19 16.36 33.82 -19.43
C ASN A 19 16.73 32.79 -20.53
N ILE A 20 16.02 31.68 -20.63
CA ILE A 20 16.19 30.69 -21.72
C ILE A 20 15.65 31.28 -23.04
N VAL A 21 14.56 32.05 -22.95
CA VAL A 21 13.93 32.73 -24.09
C VAL A 21 13.57 34.18 -23.75
N ASN A 22 13.72 35.06 -24.74
CA ASN A 22 13.51 36.50 -24.55
C ASN A 22 12.06 36.97 -24.72
N ASN A 23 11.18 36.14 -25.32
CA ASN A 23 9.79 36.51 -25.55
C ASN A 23 8.86 35.29 -25.69
N ILE A 24 7.56 35.54 -25.56
CA ILE A 24 6.51 34.50 -25.63
C ILE A 24 6.51 33.77 -26.98
N LYS A 25 6.81 34.45 -28.09
CA LYS A 25 6.81 33.83 -29.42
C LYS A 25 7.95 32.83 -29.58
N ALA A 26 9.13 33.16 -29.06
CA ALA A 26 10.28 32.27 -29.00
C ALA A 26 9.99 31.07 -28.08
N ALA A 27 9.38 31.30 -26.91
CA ALA A 27 8.96 30.24 -26.01
C ALA A 27 8.02 29.23 -26.69
N LYS A 28 6.97 29.70 -27.38
CA LYS A 28 6.05 28.83 -28.12
C LYS A 28 6.75 28.01 -29.20
N LYS A 29 7.71 28.60 -29.92
CA LYS A 29 8.49 27.90 -30.94
C LYS A 29 9.40 26.82 -30.35
N LEU A 30 9.96 27.09 -29.17
CA LEU A 30 10.82 26.15 -28.44
C LEU A 30 9.99 24.97 -27.91
N ILE A 31 8.82 25.25 -27.34
CA ILE A 31 7.84 24.23 -26.92
C ILE A 31 7.42 23.32 -28.08
N GLN A 32 7.15 23.90 -29.27
CA GLN A 32 6.79 23.11 -30.46
C GLN A 32 7.90 22.19 -30.96
N ARG A 33 9.16 22.49 -30.65
CA ARG A 33 10.31 21.64 -31.01
C ARG A 33 10.54 20.51 -30.00
N ALA A 34 9.88 20.57 -28.85
CA ALA A 34 10.04 19.62 -27.75
C ALA A 34 11.51 19.44 -27.33
N ASP A 35 12.25 20.54 -27.20
CA ASP A 35 13.64 20.51 -26.69
C ASP A 35 13.69 20.00 -25.25
N ASP A 36 14.78 19.31 -24.90
CA ASP A 36 15.01 18.73 -23.56
C ASP A 36 14.92 19.76 -22.44
N GLU A 37 15.35 21.01 -22.70
CA GLU A 37 15.23 22.12 -21.74
C GLU A 37 13.78 22.40 -21.35
N VAL A 38 12.82 22.24 -22.27
CA VAL A 38 11.39 22.43 -21.98
C VAL A 38 10.90 21.34 -21.04
N MET A 39 11.36 20.10 -21.23
CA MET A 39 10.96 18.97 -20.39
C MET A 39 11.46 19.13 -18.97
N GLN A 40 12.69 19.63 -18.78
CA GLN A 40 13.22 19.95 -17.47
C GLN A 40 12.39 21.04 -16.78
N VAL A 41 12.08 22.12 -17.51
CA VAL A 41 11.25 23.22 -16.98
C VAL A 41 9.83 22.75 -16.66
N LEU A 42 9.25 21.87 -17.48
CA LEU A 42 7.95 21.28 -17.25
C LEU A 42 7.92 20.45 -15.96
N GLN A 43 8.95 19.64 -15.72
CA GLN A 43 9.08 18.86 -14.49
C GLN A 43 9.09 19.78 -13.25
N GLU A 44 9.86 20.88 -13.29
CA GLU A 44 9.88 21.88 -12.21
C GLU A 44 8.53 22.56 -11.98
N VAL A 45 7.77 22.79 -13.05
CA VAL A 45 6.45 23.45 -12.98
C VAL A 45 5.39 22.52 -12.41
N ILE A 46 5.47 21.23 -12.71
CA ILE A 46 4.51 20.21 -12.26
C ILE A 46 4.76 19.79 -10.82
N GLU A 47 6.01 19.80 -10.39
CA GLU A 47 6.38 19.48 -9.01
C GLU A 47 5.64 20.40 -8.03
N GLY A 48 4.88 19.81 -7.10
CA GLY A 48 4.09 20.61 -6.18
C GLY A 48 2.81 21.24 -6.78
N HIS A 49 2.41 20.90 -8.01
CA HIS A 49 1.14 21.36 -8.61
C HIS A 49 0.12 20.21 -8.77
N PRO A 50 -0.94 20.13 -7.94
CA PRO A 50 -1.92 19.05 -8.01
C PRO A 50 -2.79 19.17 -9.26
N ILE A 51 -3.26 18.05 -9.81
CA ILE A 51 -4.27 18.01 -10.88
C ILE A 51 -5.53 17.32 -10.36
N LEU A 52 -6.68 17.62 -10.96
CA LEU A 52 -7.92 16.90 -10.69
C LEU A 52 -8.21 15.94 -11.84
N LEU A 53 -8.47 14.68 -11.53
CA LEU A 53 -8.98 13.69 -12.47
C LEU A 53 -10.49 13.56 -12.26
N ASN A 54 -11.24 13.46 -13.35
CA ASN A 54 -12.68 13.24 -13.35
C ASN A 54 -13.07 12.17 -14.38
N ARG A 55 -13.94 11.24 -13.98
CA ARG A 55 -14.59 10.30 -14.91
C ARG A 55 -16.09 10.58 -14.95
N ALA A 56 -16.61 10.78 -16.16
CA ALA A 56 -18.05 10.98 -16.38
C ALA A 56 -18.75 9.61 -16.56
N PRO A 57 -19.98 9.44 -16.04
CA PRO A 57 -20.77 10.39 -15.25
C PRO A 57 -20.28 10.49 -13.79
N THR A 58 -20.25 11.71 -13.24
CA THR A 58 -19.83 11.95 -11.85
C THR A 58 -21.02 11.71 -10.91
N LEU A 59 -21.09 10.52 -10.30
CA LEU A 59 -22.20 10.13 -9.43
C LEU A 59 -22.10 10.66 -8.00
N HIS A 60 -20.88 10.88 -7.51
CA HIS A 60 -20.61 11.33 -6.16
C HIS A 60 -19.29 12.10 -6.09
N ARG A 61 -19.00 12.74 -4.95
CA ARG A 61 -17.83 13.62 -4.80
C ARG A 61 -16.50 12.95 -5.19
N LEU A 62 -16.36 11.65 -4.92
CA LEU A 62 -15.13 10.90 -5.21
C LEU A 62 -14.94 10.57 -6.70
N GLY A 63 -15.91 10.89 -7.56
CA GLY A 63 -15.73 10.85 -9.02
C GLY A 63 -14.84 11.98 -9.54
N ILE A 64 -14.41 12.90 -8.66
CA ILE A 64 -13.34 13.86 -8.89
C ILE A 64 -12.35 13.79 -7.73
N GLN A 65 -11.08 13.52 -8.00
CA GLN A 65 -10.04 13.51 -6.97
C GLN A 65 -8.77 14.20 -7.46
N ALA A 66 -8.02 14.74 -6.51
CA ALA A 66 -6.72 15.36 -6.76
C ALA A 66 -5.59 14.34 -6.68
N PHE A 67 -4.60 14.51 -7.56
CA PHE A 67 -3.38 13.71 -7.63
C PHE A 67 -2.17 14.61 -7.87
N GLU A 68 -1.01 14.14 -7.44
CA GLU A 68 0.27 14.70 -7.88
C GLU A 68 0.66 14.06 -9.22
N PRO A 69 0.85 14.84 -10.31
CA PRO A 69 1.15 14.27 -11.61
C PRO A 69 2.58 13.71 -11.64
N LYS A 70 2.73 12.53 -12.22
CA LYS A 70 4.05 12.01 -12.66
C LYS A 70 4.08 12.00 -14.18
N LEU A 71 5.10 12.64 -14.76
CA LEU A 71 5.31 12.58 -16.20
C LEU A 71 5.69 11.16 -16.60
N VAL A 72 5.01 10.65 -17.62
CA VAL A 72 5.26 9.33 -18.20
C VAL A 72 5.25 9.44 -19.71
N ASP A 73 5.97 8.54 -20.36
CA ASP A 73 5.92 8.40 -21.81
C ASP A 73 4.59 7.77 -22.25
N GLY A 74 4.10 8.19 -23.41
CA GLY A 74 2.85 7.71 -24.01
C GLY A 74 1.69 8.69 -23.90
N ARG A 75 0.50 8.20 -24.22
CA ARG A 75 -0.75 8.99 -24.31
C ARG A 75 -1.82 8.58 -23.31
N ALA A 76 -1.61 7.50 -22.57
CA ALA A 76 -2.54 7.01 -21.57
C ALA A 76 -2.29 7.66 -20.21
N ILE A 77 -3.36 7.92 -19.46
CA ILE A 77 -3.28 8.35 -18.07
C ILE A 77 -3.07 7.09 -17.22
N GLN A 78 -2.03 7.09 -16.38
CA GLN A 78 -1.87 6.06 -15.36
C GLN A 78 -2.69 6.42 -14.13
N LEU A 79 -3.63 5.56 -13.76
CA LEU A 79 -4.50 5.74 -12.58
C LEU A 79 -4.11 4.73 -11.50
N HIS A 80 -4.16 5.15 -10.25
CA HIS A 80 -3.89 4.25 -9.14
C HIS A 80 -5.02 3.20 -9.00
N PRO A 81 -4.73 1.88 -8.91
CA PRO A 81 -5.77 0.85 -8.93
C PRO A 81 -6.78 0.95 -7.77
N LEU A 82 -6.32 1.40 -6.59
CA LEU A 82 -7.21 1.59 -5.42
C LEU A 82 -8.26 2.70 -5.58
N VAL A 83 -8.11 3.62 -6.52
CA VAL A 83 -9.14 4.67 -6.75
C VAL A 83 -10.13 4.30 -7.85
N CYS A 84 -9.88 3.22 -8.61
CA CYS A 84 -10.76 2.75 -9.67
C CYS A 84 -12.21 2.54 -9.20
N PRO A 85 -12.48 1.92 -8.01
CA PRO A 85 -13.85 1.78 -7.50
C PRO A 85 -14.55 3.13 -7.31
N ALA A 86 -13.83 4.15 -6.83
CA ALA A 86 -14.38 5.50 -6.62
C ALA A 86 -14.73 6.21 -7.93
N PHE A 87 -13.99 5.95 -9.01
CA PHE A 87 -14.34 6.46 -10.35
C PHE A 87 -15.33 5.56 -11.10
N ASN A 88 -15.63 4.38 -10.55
CA ASN A 88 -16.27 3.27 -11.26
C ASN A 88 -15.56 2.95 -12.59
N ALA A 89 -14.23 3.13 -12.63
CA ALA A 89 -13.41 3.05 -13.83
C ALA A 89 -12.89 1.63 -14.07
N ASP A 90 -12.86 1.23 -15.33
CA ASP A 90 -12.12 0.08 -15.82
C ASP A 90 -11.08 0.52 -16.88
N PHE A 91 -10.40 -0.43 -17.51
CA PHE A 91 -9.32 -0.16 -18.46
C PHE A 91 -9.60 -0.75 -19.84
N ASP A 92 -10.87 -0.77 -20.26
CA ASP A 92 -11.28 -1.30 -21.57
C ASP A 92 -11.38 -0.23 -22.68
N GLY A 93 -11.11 1.04 -22.34
CA GLY A 93 -11.24 2.19 -23.25
C GLY A 93 -11.77 3.46 -22.57
N ASP A 94 -12.05 3.39 -21.27
CA ASP A 94 -12.43 4.53 -20.44
C ASP A 94 -11.55 5.77 -20.62
N GLN A 95 -12.21 6.94 -20.62
CA GLN A 95 -11.56 8.24 -20.72
C GLN A 95 -11.79 9.06 -19.45
N MET A 96 -10.77 9.83 -19.07
CA MET A 96 -10.84 10.74 -17.93
C MET A 96 -10.48 12.16 -18.36
N ALA A 97 -11.17 13.14 -17.79
CA ALA A 97 -10.82 14.54 -17.93
C ALA A 97 -9.76 14.91 -16.89
N VAL A 98 -8.84 15.78 -17.28
CA VAL A 98 -7.82 16.36 -16.42
C VAL A 98 -8.09 17.86 -16.28
N HIS A 99 -8.19 18.35 -15.05
CA HIS A 99 -8.34 19.77 -14.75
C HIS A 99 -7.14 20.27 -13.94
N VAL A 100 -6.62 21.45 -14.33
CA VAL A 100 -5.49 22.09 -13.64
C VAL A 100 -6.01 23.25 -12.79
N PRO A 101 -5.98 23.17 -11.45
CA PRO A 101 -6.31 24.30 -10.59
C PRO A 101 -5.27 25.42 -10.75
N LEU A 102 -5.71 26.64 -11.03
CA LEU A 102 -4.81 27.76 -11.31
C LEU A 102 -4.53 28.62 -10.07
N ALA A 103 -5.59 29.00 -9.34
CA ALA A 103 -5.50 29.83 -8.15
C ALA A 103 -4.81 29.08 -6.99
N ILE A 104 -4.11 29.80 -6.12
CA ILE A 104 -3.42 29.22 -4.96
C ILE A 104 -4.44 28.58 -4.01
N GLU A 105 -5.59 29.24 -3.84
CA GLU A 105 -6.72 28.74 -3.06
C GLU A 105 -7.22 27.40 -3.61
N ALA A 106 -7.40 27.30 -4.94
CA ALA A 106 -7.85 26.07 -5.59
C ALA A 106 -6.81 24.94 -5.50
N GLN A 107 -5.52 25.25 -5.61
CA GLN A 107 -4.45 24.27 -5.40
C GLN A 107 -4.41 23.78 -3.94
N THR A 108 -4.65 24.69 -3.00
CA THR A 108 -4.69 24.38 -1.57
C THR A 108 -5.88 23.48 -1.24
N GLU A 109 -7.08 23.80 -1.75
CA GLU A 109 -8.26 22.95 -1.61
C GLU A 109 -8.06 21.59 -2.26
N ALA A 110 -7.45 21.53 -3.45
CA ALA A 110 -7.13 20.27 -4.11
C ALA A 110 -6.23 19.37 -3.22
N ARG A 111 -5.19 19.95 -2.61
CA ARG A 111 -4.28 19.21 -1.73
C ARG A 111 -4.90 18.81 -0.40
N MET A 112 -5.63 19.71 0.24
CA MET A 112 -6.15 19.47 1.58
C MET A 112 -7.41 18.60 1.55
N LEU A 113 -8.33 18.88 0.63
CA LEU A 113 -9.67 18.31 0.64
C LEU A 113 -9.88 17.22 -0.41
N MET A 114 -9.27 17.37 -1.59
CA MET A 114 -9.59 16.50 -2.74
C MET A 114 -8.53 15.42 -2.99
N LEU A 115 -7.38 15.47 -2.31
CA LEU A 115 -6.30 14.50 -2.50
C LEU A 115 -6.81 13.08 -2.22
N ALA A 116 -6.51 12.15 -3.14
CA ALA A 116 -7.03 10.79 -3.06
C ALA A 116 -6.67 10.08 -1.75
N SER A 117 -5.46 10.30 -1.23
CA SER A 117 -5.00 9.75 0.05
C SER A 117 -5.80 10.22 1.27
N ASN A 118 -6.47 11.38 1.18
CA ASN A 118 -7.29 11.92 2.27
C ASN A 118 -8.74 11.42 2.20
N ASN A 119 -9.12 10.76 1.09
CA ASN A 119 -10.50 10.39 0.78
C ASN A 119 -10.67 8.86 0.71
N ILE A 120 -10.23 8.17 1.77
CA ILE A 120 -10.26 6.70 1.87
C ILE A 120 -11.62 6.12 2.25
N LEU A 121 -12.51 6.93 2.84
CA LEU A 121 -13.84 6.51 3.31
C LEU A 121 -14.96 7.01 2.39
N SER A 122 -15.97 6.17 2.22
CA SER A 122 -17.24 6.52 1.60
C SER A 122 -17.96 7.58 2.44
N PRO A 123 -18.36 8.72 1.85
CA PRO A 123 -19.10 9.75 2.58
C PRO A 123 -20.52 9.33 2.96
N ALA A 124 -21.05 8.30 2.27
CA ALA A 124 -22.43 7.84 2.47
C ALA A 124 -22.53 6.80 3.59
N THR A 125 -21.57 5.87 3.68
CA THR A 125 -21.62 4.73 4.62
C THR A 125 -20.57 4.82 5.72
N GLY A 126 -19.51 5.62 5.56
CA GLY A 126 -18.36 5.64 6.45
C GLY A 126 -17.42 4.44 6.27
N GLU A 127 -17.76 3.49 5.39
CA GLU A 127 -16.94 2.33 5.09
C GLU A 127 -15.76 2.70 4.17
N PRO A 128 -14.64 1.96 4.21
CA PRO A 128 -13.53 2.17 3.27
C PRO A 128 -13.97 1.96 1.81
N ILE A 129 -13.69 2.94 0.96
CA ILE A 129 -13.92 2.84 -0.51
C ILE A 129 -12.63 2.48 -1.25
N ILE A 130 -11.49 2.90 -0.72
CA ILE A 130 -10.16 2.52 -1.19
C ILE A 130 -9.83 1.19 -0.52
N THR A 131 -10.28 0.10 -1.14
CA THR A 131 -10.05 -1.27 -0.67
C THR A 131 -9.30 -2.10 -1.70
N PRO A 132 -8.49 -3.07 -1.26
CA PRO A 132 -7.92 -4.06 -2.16
C PRO A 132 -9.02 -4.73 -2.99
N SER A 133 -8.81 -4.83 -4.29
CA SER A 133 -9.74 -5.44 -5.24
C SER A 133 -9.05 -6.52 -6.07
N GLN A 134 -9.84 -7.45 -6.61
CA GLN A 134 -9.44 -8.49 -7.58
C GLN A 134 -8.07 -9.11 -7.27
N ASP A 135 -7.03 -8.73 -8.02
CA ASP A 135 -5.68 -9.30 -7.93
C ASP A 135 -5.03 -9.11 -6.55
N MET A 136 -5.28 -7.98 -5.88
CA MET A 136 -4.74 -7.75 -4.53
C MET A 136 -5.37 -8.71 -3.52
N VAL A 137 -6.68 -8.92 -3.63
CA VAL A 137 -7.42 -9.86 -2.78
C VAL A 137 -7.00 -11.29 -3.08
N LEU A 138 -6.82 -11.63 -4.36
CA LEU A 138 -6.35 -12.95 -4.79
C LEU A 138 -4.94 -13.24 -4.27
N GLY A 139 -4.03 -12.27 -4.35
CA GLY A 139 -2.67 -12.39 -3.82
C GLY A 139 -2.66 -12.58 -2.30
N ALA A 140 -3.42 -11.75 -1.57
CA ALA A 140 -3.55 -11.87 -0.11
C ALA A 140 -4.20 -13.21 0.29
N TYR A 141 -5.21 -13.65 -0.45
CA TYR A 141 -5.84 -14.96 -0.24
C TYR A 141 -4.84 -16.09 -0.48
N TYR A 142 -4.09 -16.04 -1.58
CA TYR A 142 -3.08 -17.05 -1.87
C TYR A 142 -2.03 -17.14 -0.75
N LEU A 143 -1.54 -16.01 -0.23
CA LEU A 143 -0.58 -16.01 0.89
C LEU A 143 -1.16 -16.61 2.18
N THR A 144 -2.45 -16.41 2.43
CA THR A 144 -3.09 -16.79 3.70
C THR A 144 -3.82 -18.14 3.67
N ALA A 145 -4.04 -18.68 2.47
CA ALA A 145 -4.72 -19.94 2.24
C ALA A 145 -3.95 -21.14 2.80
N GLU A 146 -4.70 -22.06 3.40
CA GLU A 146 -4.16 -23.33 3.88
C GLU A 146 -4.07 -24.32 2.73
N GLN A 147 -2.88 -24.90 2.54
CA GLN A 147 -2.69 -25.93 1.53
C GLN A 147 -3.25 -27.27 2.04
N PRO A 148 -4.17 -27.92 1.31
CA PRO A 148 -4.69 -29.22 1.71
C PRO A 148 -3.58 -30.26 1.83
N GLY A 149 -3.57 -31.01 2.93
CA GLY A 149 -2.53 -32.02 3.20
C GLY A 149 -1.22 -31.46 3.72
N SER A 150 -1.13 -30.15 4.01
CA SER A 150 0.02 -29.59 4.70
C SER A 150 0.15 -30.14 6.12
N ILE A 151 1.37 -30.52 6.50
CA ILE A 151 1.67 -31.12 7.80
C ILE A 151 2.10 -29.99 8.74
N LYS A 152 1.44 -29.89 9.89
CA LYS A 152 1.81 -28.96 10.96
C LYS A 152 3.02 -29.53 11.71
N PRO A 153 4.16 -28.80 11.79
CA PRO A 153 5.33 -29.27 12.50
C PRO A 153 5.09 -29.28 14.02
N GLU A 154 5.72 -30.23 14.69
CA GLU A 154 5.79 -30.21 16.15
C GLU A 154 6.66 -29.02 16.61
N PHE A 155 6.29 -28.44 17.75
CA PHE A 155 7.07 -27.35 18.32
C PHE A 155 8.48 -27.83 18.67
N GLY A 156 9.50 -27.05 18.31
CA GLY A 156 10.89 -27.35 18.61
C GLY A 156 11.63 -28.05 17.48
N ASP A 157 10.95 -28.32 16.35
CA ASP A 157 11.63 -28.63 15.09
C ASP A 157 12.52 -27.44 14.68
N ARG A 158 13.84 -27.67 14.65
CA ARG A 158 14.85 -26.66 14.31
C ARG A 158 14.67 -26.10 12.92
N ALA A 159 14.11 -26.86 11.99
CA ALA A 159 13.90 -26.41 10.62
C ALA A 159 12.66 -25.52 10.45
N LYS A 160 11.75 -25.53 11.43
CA LYS A 160 10.43 -24.90 11.33
C LYS A 160 10.08 -24.00 12.52
N THR A 161 11.01 -23.75 13.44
CA THR A 161 10.81 -22.88 14.62
C THR A 161 11.76 -21.68 14.55
N PHE A 162 11.20 -20.47 14.58
CA PHE A 162 11.90 -19.20 14.36
C PHE A 162 11.74 -18.24 15.54
N ALA A 163 12.75 -17.40 15.79
CA ALA A 163 12.79 -16.51 16.95
C ALA A 163 12.13 -15.14 16.71
N GLY A 164 11.71 -14.85 15.47
CA GLY A 164 10.95 -13.66 15.10
C GLY A 164 10.43 -13.75 13.67
N LEU A 165 9.65 -12.74 13.25
CA LEU A 165 9.12 -12.66 11.88
C LEU A 165 10.26 -12.51 10.86
N ASP A 166 11.27 -11.69 11.17
CA ASP A 166 12.43 -11.44 10.29
C ASP A 166 13.19 -12.73 9.94
N ASP A 167 13.34 -13.66 10.90
CA ASP A 167 14.00 -14.94 10.67
C ASP A 167 13.23 -15.80 9.66
N VAL A 168 11.89 -15.74 9.68
CA VAL A 168 11.04 -16.45 8.72
C VAL A 168 11.19 -15.84 7.33
N ILE A 169 11.27 -14.51 7.22
CA ILE A 169 11.50 -13.81 5.94
C ILE A 169 12.87 -14.18 5.37
N ALA A 170 13.92 -14.15 6.19
CA ALA A 170 15.26 -14.54 5.77
C ALA A 170 15.30 -16.01 5.28
N ALA A 171 14.66 -16.93 6.01
CA ALA A 171 14.57 -18.33 5.61
C ALA A 171 13.75 -18.53 4.31
N PHE A 172 12.75 -17.71 4.08
CA PHE A 172 11.97 -17.71 2.83
C PHE A 172 12.81 -17.21 1.65
N ASP A 173 13.56 -16.11 1.83
CA ASP A 173 14.43 -15.54 0.80
C ASP A 173 15.58 -16.49 0.42
N GLU A 174 16.12 -17.21 1.40
CA GLU A 174 17.12 -18.27 1.20
C GLU A 174 16.54 -19.58 0.66
N LYS A 175 15.22 -19.64 0.46
CA LYS A 175 14.47 -20.80 -0.07
C LYS A 175 14.54 -22.05 0.81
N HIS A 176 14.71 -21.87 2.13
CA HIS A 176 14.64 -22.94 3.12
C HIS A 176 13.21 -23.32 3.48
N VAL A 177 12.26 -22.39 3.31
CA VAL A 177 10.82 -22.61 3.52
C VAL A 177 10.02 -22.08 2.33
N THR A 178 8.85 -22.64 2.09
CA THR A 178 7.91 -22.19 1.05
C THR A 178 6.73 -21.41 1.65
N LEU A 179 5.99 -20.65 0.83
CA LEU A 179 4.90 -19.78 1.28
C LEU A 179 3.84 -20.49 2.13
N HIS A 180 3.50 -21.75 1.81
CA HIS A 180 2.45 -22.48 2.51
C HIS A 180 2.99 -23.43 3.58
N ASP A 181 4.30 -23.41 3.84
CA ASP A 181 4.87 -24.20 4.92
C ASP A 181 4.38 -23.67 6.26
N TRP A 182 3.97 -24.59 7.13
CA TRP A 182 3.69 -24.27 8.52
C TRP A 182 4.99 -24.08 9.31
N VAL A 183 5.00 -23.06 10.15
CA VAL A 183 6.14 -22.67 10.99
C VAL A 183 5.66 -22.22 12.36
N TRP A 184 6.50 -22.44 13.36
CA TRP A 184 6.39 -21.83 14.68
C TRP A 184 7.21 -20.55 14.69
N VAL A 185 6.60 -19.41 15.02
CA VAL A 185 7.31 -18.13 15.08
C VAL A 185 7.04 -17.44 16.40
N ARG A 186 8.10 -16.93 17.04
CA ARG A 186 7.94 -16.13 18.26
C ARG A 186 7.30 -14.79 17.91
N PHE A 187 6.27 -14.40 18.64
CA PHE A 187 5.60 -13.12 18.44
C PHE A 187 5.12 -12.56 19.77
N ASN A 188 5.56 -11.33 20.08
CA ASN A 188 5.27 -10.67 21.35
C ASN A 188 4.14 -9.62 21.25
N GLY A 189 3.55 -9.44 20.06
CA GLY A 189 2.48 -8.47 19.82
C GLY A 189 1.09 -8.97 20.22
N ALA A 190 0.08 -8.13 19.98
CA ALA A 190 -1.31 -8.50 20.11
C ALA A 190 -1.69 -9.56 19.06
N VAL A 191 -2.39 -10.60 19.48
CA VAL A 191 -2.83 -11.69 18.60
C VAL A 191 -4.34 -11.73 18.68
N GLU A 192 -4.99 -11.49 17.55
CA GLU A 192 -6.41 -11.75 17.36
C GLU A 192 -6.58 -13.18 16.87
N ASN A 193 -7.39 -13.97 17.57
CA ASN A 193 -7.59 -15.37 17.24
C ASN A 193 -9.03 -15.77 17.58
N ASP A 194 -9.94 -15.51 16.66
CA ASP A 194 -11.38 -15.78 16.84
C ASP A 194 -11.70 -17.28 16.85
N ASP A 195 -10.79 -18.10 16.31
CA ASP A 195 -10.95 -19.56 16.17
C ASP A 195 -10.29 -20.37 17.30
N GLU A 196 -9.79 -19.71 18.36
CA GLU A 196 -9.12 -20.40 19.46
C GLU A 196 -10.14 -20.98 20.47
N ASP A 197 -9.93 -22.21 20.90
CA ASP A 197 -10.77 -22.85 21.91
C ASP A 197 -10.75 -22.08 23.24
N LYS A 198 -11.81 -22.22 24.05
CA LYS A 198 -11.90 -21.55 25.37
C LYS A 198 -10.89 -22.07 26.40
N GLN A 199 -10.20 -23.18 26.12
CA GLN A 199 -9.26 -23.84 27.02
C GLN A 199 -8.06 -24.39 26.22
N PRO A 200 -6.86 -24.44 26.81
CA PRO A 200 -5.68 -25.01 26.16
C PRO A 200 -5.84 -26.53 25.96
N GLN A 201 -5.22 -27.08 24.92
CA GLN A 201 -5.23 -28.52 24.64
C GLN A 201 -4.34 -29.29 25.60
N LYS A 202 -3.22 -28.69 26.00
CA LYS A 202 -2.31 -29.24 27.00
C LYS A 202 -1.77 -28.11 27.88
N GLU A 203 -1.65 -28.42 29.16
CA GLU A 203 -1.05 -27.55 30.17
C GLU A 203 -0.01 -28.36 30.93
N GLU A 204 1.20 -27.82 31.03
CA GLU A 204 2.32 -28.47 31.71
C GLU A 204 3.01 -27.45 32.62
N THR A 205 3.19 -27.79 33.89
CA THR A 205 3.97 -27.00 34.84
C THR A 205 5.32 -27.69 35.06
N LEU A 206 6.39 -26.96 34.77
CA LEU A 206 7.76 -27.43 34.91
C LEU A 206 8.24 -27.35 36.37
N SER A 207 9.35 -28.02 36.67
CA SER A 207 9.95 -28.05 38.01
C SER A 207 10.47 -26.69 38.50
N ASP A 208 10.66 -25.73 37.59
CA ASP A 208 11.05 -24.35 37.85
C ASP A 208 9.84 -23.43 38.10
N GLY A 209 8.64 -24.02 38.24
CA GLY A 209 7.39 -23.30 38.44
C GLY A 209 6.83 -22.61 37.20
N THR A 210 7.54 -22.66 36.07
CA THR A 210 7.03 -22.09 34.80
C THR A 210 5.91 -22.94 34.23
N ARG A 211 4.89 -22.27 33.68
CA ARG A 211 3.72 -22.91 33.09
C ARG A 211 3.74 -22.80 31.58
N ILE A 212 3.51 -23.90 30.88
CA ILE A 212 3.38 -23.94 29.42
C ILE A 212 1.95 -24.31 29.07
N GLU A 213 1.35 -23.48 28.22
CA GLU A 213 0.02 -23.70 27.66
C GLU A 213 0.14 -23.91 26.16
N GLN A 214 -0.28 -25.09 25.70
CA GLN A 214 -0.34 -25.44 24.28
C GLN A 214 -1.78 -25.32 23.80
N TRP A 215 -1.98 -24.40 22.87
CA TRP A 215 -3.23 -24.16 22.16
C TRP A 215 -3.13 -24.74 20.74
N LEU A 216 -4.22 -24.62 19.98
CA LEU A 216 -4.28 -25.13 18.60
C LEU A 216 -3.27 -24.42 17.67
N TYR A 217 -3.15 -23.09 17.80
CA TYR A 217 -2.29 -22.26 16.96
C TYR A 217 -1.26 -21.43 17.74
N ARG A 218 -1.17 -21.66 19.05
CA ARG A 218 -0.32 -20.86 19.93
C ARG A 218 0.31 -21.74 21.00
N ARG A 219 1.52 -21.36 21.41
CA ARG A 219 2.17 -21.89 22.60
C ARG A 219 2.65 -20.73 23.45
N ASP A 220 2.11 -20.63 24.66
CA ASP A 220 2.46 -19.60 25.63
C ASP A 220 3.25 -20.22 26.79
N ARG A 221 4.24 -19.47 27.28
CA ARG A 221 5.00 -19.82 28.48
C ARG A 221 4.90 -18.68 29.47
N PHE A 222 4.53 -18.99 30.70
CA PHE A 222 4.37 -18.07 31.81
C PHE A 222 5.38 -18.36 32.92
N ASP A 223 5.75 -17.33 33.66
CA ASP A 223 6.50 -17.45 34.92
C ASP A 223 5.58 -17.88 36.09
N GLU A 224 6.17 -18.03 37.29
CA GLU A 224 5.45 -18.38 38.52
C GLU A 224 4.41 -17.31 38.94
N GLU A 225 4.62 -16.06 38.56
CA GLU A 225 3.76 -14.92 38.89
C GLU A 225 2.64 -14.70 37.85
N GLY A 226 2.65 -15.48 36.75
CA GLY A 226 1.70 -15.39 35.65
C GLY A 226 2.09 -14.40 34.54
N GLY A 227 3.32 -13.87 34.57
CA GLY A 227 3.89 -13.05 33.51
C GLY A 227 4.24 -13.87 32.27
N LEU A 228 3.91 -13.36 31.08
CA LEU A 228 4.19 -14.03 29.81
C LEU A 228 5.70 -13.93 29.49
N ILE A 229 6.40 -15.07 29.52
CA ILE A 229 7.83 -15.18 29.16
C ILE A 229 8.01 -15.21 27.64
N SER A 230 7.22 -16.04 26.96
CA SER A 230 7.33 -16.20 25.51
C SER A 230 6.04 -16.73 24.91
N ARG A 231 5.75 -16.26 23.70
CA ARG A 231 4.64 -16.72 22.87
C ARG A 231 5.16 -17.12 21.50
N TYR A 232 4.74 -18.29 21.06
CA TYR A 232 4.96 -18.77 19.70
C TYR A 232 3.64 -19.03 19.01
N LEU A 233 3.56 -18.69 17.74
CA LEU A 233 2.39 -18.88 16.89
C LEU A 233 2.70 -19.95 15.84
N LEU A 234 1.77 -20.88 15.66
CA LEU A 234 1.77 -21.83 14.57
C LEU A 234 0.95 -21.23 13.43
N THR A 235 1.65 -20.84 12.37
CA THR A 235 1.06 -20.18 11.21
C THR A 235 1.80 -20.58 9.94
N THR A 236 1.41 -20.04 8.79
CA THR A 236 2.12 -20.26 7.53
C THR A 236 3.09 -19.12 7.25
N VAL A 237 4.13 -19.40 6.47
CA VAL A 237 5.10 -18.39 6.01
C VAL A 237 4.39 -17.23 5.29
N GLY A 238 3.40 -17.50 4.44
CA GLY A 238 2.64 -16.46 3.74
C GLY A 238 1.84 -15.54 4.67
N ARG A 239 1.28 -16.08 5.76
CA ARG A 239 0.65 -15.27 6.83
C ARG A 239 1.68 -14.41 7.56
N VAL A 240 2.90 -14.91 7.75
CA VAL A 240 4.01 -14.11 8.33
C VAL A 240 4.39 -12.97 7.39
N VAL A 241 4.59 -13.25 6.09
CA VAL A 241 4.95 -12.26 5.07
C VAL A 241 3.97 -11.11 5.03
N ILE A 242 2.66 -11.39 4.95
CA ILE A 242 1.64 -10.34 4.88
C ILE A 242 1.58 -9.51 6.17
N ASN A 243 1.63 -10.14 7.34
CA ASN A 243 1.58 -9.42 8.62
C ASN A 243 2.84 -8.60 8.87
N HIS A 244 4.02 -9.12 8.52
CA HIS A 244 5.27 -8.37 8.58
C HIS A 244 5.22 -7.13 7.68
N THR A 245 4.74 -7.30 6.43
CA THR A 245 4.57 -6.18 5.49
C THR A 245 3.60 -5.11 6.02
N ILE A 246 2.50 -5.52 6.66
CA ILE A 246 1.53 -4.60 7.25
C ILE A 246 2.15 -3.85 8.45
N ILE A 247 2.83 -4.57 9.34
CA ILE A 247 3.49 -3.97 10.52
C ILE A 247 4.52 -2.93 10.08
N ASP A 248 5.35 -3.26 9.10
CA ASP A 248 6.37 -2.37 8.58
C ASP A 248 5.76 -1.14 7.88
N ALA A 249 4.70 -1.33 7.10
CA ALA A 249 4.01 -0.23 6.43
C ALA A 249 3.37 0.74 7.43
N VAL A 250 2.80 0.24 8.53
CA VAL A 250 2.21 1.06 9.59
C VAL A 250 3.28 1.73 10.45
N ALA A 251 4.43 1.08 10.66
CA ALA A 251 5.55 1.68 11.40
C ALA A 251 6.26 2.80 10.62
N ALA A 252 6.24 2.73 9.28
CA ALA A 252 6.85 3.71 8.39
C ALA A 252 5.99 4.97 8.15
N SER A 253 4.68 4.92 8.45
CA SER A 253 3.73 6.02 8.28
C SER A 253 3.66 6.94 9.51
#